data_AF-A0AAE0B998-F1
#
_entry.id   AF-A0AAE0B998-F1
#
_cell.length_a   1.000
_cell.length_b   1.000
_cell.length_c   1.000
_cell.angle_alpha   90.00
_cell.angle_beta   90.00
_cell.angle_gamma   90.00
#
_symmetry.space_group_name_H-M   'P 1'
#
loop_
_entity.id
_entity.type
_entity.pdbx_description
1 polymer ?
#
loop_
_entity_poly.entity_id
_entity_poly.type
_entity_poly.pdbx_seq_one_letter_code
_entity_poly.pdbx_strand_id
1 'polypeptide(L)'
;MSLKKVETEGFVMASSSQTIEASFSPQVVKALAISRGLQLVIDTGLHPCRIDSDVKVVVDWINSSELLCSEIGNVIADIRILLEKERCLY
;
A
#
# COMPACT_ATOMS: atom_id res chain seq x y z
N MET A 1 -41.85 -0.17 -7.49
CA MET A 1 -41.34 0.43 -6.25
C MET A 1 -40.03 -0.29 -5.93
N SER A 2 -38.91 0.23 -6.42
CA SER A 2 -37.61 -0.44 -6.28
C SER A 2 -36.88 0.18 -5.10
N LEU A 3 -36.66 -0.60 -4.06
CA LEU A 3 -35.86 -0.23 -2.89
C LEU A 3 -34.43 0.04 -3.36
N LYS A 4 -34.01 1.31 -3.37
CA LYS A 4 -32.59 1.67 -3.42
C LYS A 4 -32.03 1.42 -2.02
N LYS A 5 -31.13 0.44 -1.92
CA LYS A 5 -30.28 0.21 -0.75
C LYS A 5 -29.51 1.52 -0.50
N VAL A 6 -29.72 2.15 0.65
CA VAL A 6 -28.93 3.31 1.07
C VAL A 6 -27.59 2.76 1.56
N GLU A 7 -26.54 3.00 0.79
CA GLU A 7 -25.16 2.75 1.22
C GLU A 7 -24.74 3.92 2.12
N THR A 8 -24.73 3.71 3.43
CA THR A 8 -24.27 4.67 4.45
C THR A 8 -22.78 4.53 4.74
N GLU A 9 -21.94 4.24 3.74
CA GLU A 9 -20.49 4.15 3.92
C GLU A 9 -19.83 5.34 3.24
N GLY A 10 -19.37 6.29 4.05
CA GLY A 10 -18.55 7.41 3.59
C GLY A 10 -17.09 7.01 3.58
N PHE A 11 -16.43 7.12 2.42
CA PHE A 11 -15.00 6.89 2.31
C PHE A 11 -14.25 8.20 2.54
N VAL A 12 -13.23 8.18 3.40
CA VAL A 12 -12.29 9.28 3.57
C VAL A 12 -11.03 8.98 2.76
N MET A 13 -10.56 9.97 2.01
CA MET A 13 -9.33 9.85 1.23
C MET A 13 -8.19 10.54 1.98
N ALA A 14 -7.13 9.79 2.26
CA ALA A 14 -5.86 10.33 2.73
C ALA A 14 -4.86 10.38 1.58
N SER A 15 -4.02 11.42 1.55
CA SER A 15 -2.95 11.56 0.57
C SER A 15 -1.64 11.88 1.28
N SER A 16 -0.55 11.29 0.80
CA SER A 16 0.80 11.57 1.24
C SER A 16 1.66 11.85 0.02
N SER A 17 2.31 13.01 0.01
CA SER A 17 3.27 13.41 -1.02
C SER A 17 4.61 13.64 -0.34
N GLN A 18 5.64 12.92 -0.80
CA GLN A 18 6.99 13.02 -0.26
C GLN A 18 7.96 13.16 -1.43
N THR A 19 8.86 14.15 -1.35
CA THR A 19 9.97 14.30 -2.31
C THR A 19 11.09 13.38 -1.87
N ILE A 20 11.59 12.57 -2.80
CA ILE A 20 12.73 11.68 -2.57
C ILE A 20 13.85 12.10 -3.52
N GLU A 21 14.94 12.63 -2.97
CA GLU A 21 16.17 12.92 -3.73
C GLU A 21 17.02 11.65 -3.79
N ALA A 22 16.74 10.78 -4.75
CA ALA A 22 17.52 9.57 -4.93
C ALA A 22 17.51 9.07 -6.38
N SER A 23 18.59 8.42 -6.79
CA SER A 23 18.73 7.74 -8.08
C SER A 23 18.15 6.32 -8.03
N PHE A 24 16.87 6.19 -7.66
CA PHE A 24 16.19 4.91 -7.64
C PHE A 24 15.53 4.57 -8.97
N SER A 25 15.34 3.28 -9.22
CA SER A 25 14.49 2.85 -10.33
C SER A 25 13.03 3.26 -10.08
N PRO A 26 12.23 3.50 -11.14
CA PRO A 26 10.82 3.82 -10.99
C PRO A 26 10.04 2.81 -10.13
N GLN A 27 10.41 1.54 -10.20
CA GLN A 27 9.78 0.46 -9.42
C GLN A 27 10.06 0.61 -7.92
N VAL A 28 11.30 0.98 -7.54
CA VAL A 28 11.67 1.19 -6.14
C VAL A 28 10.91 2.41 -5.58
N VAL A 29 10.83 3.51 -6.33
CA VAL A 29 10.08 4.71 -5.90
C VAL A 29 8.61 4.37 -5.67
N LYS A 30 8.01 3.57 -6.55
CA LYS A 30 6.60 3.17 -6.44
C LYS A 30 6.35 2.18 -5.31
N ALA A 31 7.27 1.25 -5.06
CA ALA A 31 7.22 0.39 -3.87
C ALA A 31 7.33 1.22 -2.58
N LEU A 32 8.25 2.19 -2.52
CA LEU A 32 8.37 3.11 -1.39
C LEU A 32 7.09 3.93 -1.17
N ALA A 33 6.46 4.41 -2.24
CA ALA A 33 5.19 5.13 -2.15
C ALA A 33 4.09 4.26 -1.50
N ILE A 34 4.00 2.97 -1.87
CA ILE A 34 3.07 2.02 -1.24
C ILE A 34 3.41 1.81 0.25
N SER A 35 4.68 1.58 0.57
CA SER A 35 5.14 1.41 1.96
C SER A 35 4.78 2.61 2.83
N ARG A 36 5.02 3.83 2.33
CA ARG A 36 4.67 5.08 3.03
C ARG A 36 3.16 5.27 3.16
N GLY A 37 2.39 4.89 2.14
CA GLY A 37 0.93 4.87 2.21
C GLY A 37 0.43 3.93 3.30
N LEU A 38 0.94 2.69 3.37
CA LEU A 38 0.60 1.74 4.43
C LEU A 38 0.96 2.28 5.82
N GLN A 39 2.16 2.84 5.98
CA GLN A 39 2.57 3.41 7.26
C GLN A 39 1.65 4.55 7.69
N LEU A 40 1.23 5.43 6.76
CA LEU A 40 0.26 6.48 7.05
C LEU A 40 -1.05 5.89 7.58
N VAL A 41 -1.57 4.86 6.92
CA VAL A 41 -2.82 4.20 7.35
C VAL A 41 -2.67 3.67 8.78
N ILE A 42 -1.56 2.98 9.08
CA ILE A 42 -1.25 2.46 10.42
C ILE A 42 -1.17 3.58 11.45
N ASP A 43 -0.42 4.65 11.15
CA ASP A 43 -0.20 5.75 12.08
C ASP A 43 -1.47 6.57 12.36
N THR A 44 -2.39 6.62 11.40
CA THR A 44 -3.64 7.39 11.49
C THR A 44 -4.84 6.54 11.92
N GLY A 45 -4.70 5.22 11.99
CA GLY A 45 -5.80 4.31 12.28
C GLY A 45 -6.87 4.27 11.18
N LEU A 46 -6.53 4.61 9.93
CA LEU A 46 -7.46 4.66 8.79
C LEU A 46 -7.75 3.27 8.20
N HIS A 47 -8.06 2.32 9.06
CA HIS A 47 -8.35 0.95 8.68
C HIS A 47 -9.86 0.65 8.73
N PRO A 48 -10.38 -0.30 7.92
CA PRO A 48 -9.69 -1.00 6.83
C PRO A 48 -9.40 -0.07 5.64
N CYS A 49 -8.32 -0.34 4.89
CA CYS A 49 -7.91 0.51 3.77
C CYS A 49 -7.85 -0.24 2.43
N ARG A 50 -7.95 0.51 1.33
CA ARG A 50 -7.68 0.03 -0.03
C ARG A 50 -6.57 0.88 -0.65
N ILE A 51 -5.53 0.21 -1.13
CA ILE A 51 -4.41 0.86 -1.82
C ILE A 51 -4.46 0.47 -3.30
N ASP A 52 -4.66 1.47 -4.15
CA ASP A 52 -4.60 1.31 -5.60
C ASP A 52 -3.23 1.79 -6.12
N SER A 53 -2.58 0.99 -6.97
CA SER A 53 -1.29 1.30 -7.59
C SER A 53 -1.32 0.98 -9.08
N ASP A 54 -0.75 1.88 -9.90
CA ASP A 54 -0.64 1.76 -11.36
C ASP A 54 0.54 0.87 -11.80
N VAL A 55 1.40 0.42 -10.87
CA VAL A 55 2.60 -0.35 -11.18
C VAL A 55 2.36 -1.83 -10.94
N LYS A 56 1.79 -2.50 -11.95
CA LYS A 56 1.43 -3.94 -11.90
C LYS A 56 2.58 -4.83 -11.40
N VAL A 57 3.80 -4.61 -11.89
CA VAL A 57 4.96 -5.45 -11.53
C VAL A 57 5.28 -5.41 -10.03
N VAL A 58 5.14 -4.24 -9.39
CA VAL A 58 5.35 -4.09 -7.94
C VAL A 58 4.23 -4.79 -7.17
N VAL A 59 2.98 -4.64 -7.63
CA VAL A 59 1.83 -5.34 -7.04
C VAL A 59 1.98 -6.86 -7.16
N ASP A 60 2.43 -7.35 -8.31
CA ASP A 60 2.68 -8.78 -8.53
C ASP A 60 3.77 -9.29 -7.57
N TRP A 61 4.86 -8.53 -7.39
CA TRP A 61 5.91 -8.88 -6.43
C TRP A 61 5.43 -8.87 -4.98
N ILE A 62 4.60 -7.90 -4.58
CA ILE A 62 4.01 -7.88 -3.23
C ILE A 62 3.19 -9.15 -2.98
N ASN A 63 2.39 -9.57 -3.96
CA ASN A 63 1.49 -10.72 -3.86
C ASN A 63 2.16 -12.08 -4.10
N SER A 64 3.37 -12.11 -4.68
CA SER A 64 4.15 -13.33 -4.87
C SER A 64 4.76 -13.82 -3.54
N SER A 65 5.04 -15.11 -3.42
CA SER A 65 5.85 -15.67 -2.33
C SER A 65 7.36 -15.68 -2.64
N GLU A 66 7.74 -15.24 -3.84
CA GLU A 66 9.13 -15.23 -4.26
C GLU A 66 9.96 -14.18 -3.50
N LEU A 67 11.22 -14.53 -3.26
CA LEU A 67 12.23 -13.66 -2.68
C LEU A 67 13.02 -12.99 -3.80
N LEU A 68 13.07 -11.67 -3.78
CA LEU A 68 13.89 -10.88 -4.68
C LEU A 68 15.19 -10.52 -3.95
N CYS A 69 16.33 -11.05 -4.41
CA CYS A 69 17.65 -10.69 -3.87
C CYS A 69 18.17 -9.36 -4.45
N SER A 70 17.46 -8.26 -4.19
CA SER A 70 17.82 -6.91 -4.66
C SER A 70 17.28 -5.83 -3.71
N GLU A 71 17.69 -4.58 -3.89
CA GLU A 71 17.24 -3.45 -3.05
C GLU A 71 15.71 -3.34 -3.01
N ILE A 72 15.04 -3.57 -4.15
CA ILE A 72 13.58 -3.60 -4.20
C ILE A 72 13.00 -4.75 -3.38
N GLY A 73 13.69 -5.88 -3.27
CA GLY A 73 13.26 -7.01 -2.45
C GLY A 73 13.14 -6.66 -0.97
N ASN A 74 14.05 -5.83 -0.44
CA ASN A 74 13.96 -5.34 0.94
C ASN A 74 12.69 -4.49 1.13
N VAL A 75 12.41 -3.58 0.20
CA VAL A 75 11.21 -2.73 0.24
C VAL A 75 9.93 -3.58 0.15
N ILE A 76 9.92 -4.61 -0.70
CA ILE A 76 8.78 -5.52 -0.84
C ILE A 76 8.57 -6.34 0.45
N ALA A 77 9.65 -6.81 1.08
CA ALA A 77 9.58 -7.51 2.36
C ALA A 77 8.98 -6.61 3.46
N ASP A 78 9.42 -5.36 3.55
CA ASP A 78 8.88 -4.38 4.49
C ASP A 78 7.38 -4.14 4.26
N ILE A 79 6.95 -4.01 3.00
CA ILE A 79 5.52 -3.87 2.65
C ILE A 79 4.71 -5.08 3.12
N ARG A 80 5.20 -6.30 2.92
CA ARG A 80 4.50 -7.52 3.37
C ARG A 80 4.34 -7.53 4.89
N ILE A 81 5.38 -7.14 5.63
CA ILE A 81 5.31 -7.00 7.10
C ILE A 81 4.28 -5.95 7.52
N LEU A 82 4.21 -4.80 6.83
CA LEU A 82 3.19 -3.77 7.12
C LEU A 82 1.77 -4.27 6.83
N LEU A 83 1.57 -5.02 5.75
CA LEU A 83 0.29 -5.65 5.42
C LEU A 83 -0.13 -6.70 6.46
N GLU A 84 0.81 -7.50 6.97
CA GLU A 84 0.52 -8.44 8.07
C GLU A 84 0.10 -7.69 9.34
N LYS A 85 0.81 -6.62 9.70
CA LYS A 85 0.42 -5.77 10.84
C LYS A 85 -0.98 -5.18 10.66
N GLU A 86 -1.29 -4.70 9.46
CA GLU A 86 -2.61 -4.17 9.14
C GLU A 86 -3.72 -5.21 9.33
N ARG A 87 -3.48 -6.44 8.86
CA ARG A 87 -4.41 -7.57 9.03
C ARG A 87 -4.56 -8.02 10.48
N CYS A 88 -3.53 -7.89 11.30
CA CYS A 88 -3.58 -8.25 12.73
C CYS A 88 -4.29 -7.21 13.61
N LEU A 89 -4.65 -6.03 13.09
CA LEU A 89 -5.43 -5.04 13.82
C LEU A 89 -6.94 -5.36 13.81
N TYR A 90 -7.37 -6.47 13.19
CA TYR A 90 -8.76 -6.93 13.07
C TYR A 90 -8.92 -8.42 13.40
#